data_AF-A0A2R7NYQ9-F1
#
_entry.id   AF-A0A2R7NYQ9-F1
#
_cell.length_a   1.000
_cell.length_b   1.000
_cell.length_c   1.000
_cell.angle_alpha   90.00
_cell.angle_beta   90.00
_cell.angle_gamma   90.00
#
_symmetry.space_group_name_H-M   'P 1'
#
loop_
_entity.id
_entity.type
_entity.pdbx_description
1 polymer ?
#
loop_
_entity_poly.entity_id
_entity_poly.type
_entity_poly.pdbx_seq_one_letter_code
_entity_poly.pdbx_strand_id
1 'polypeptide(L)' 'MSAAIKAGDILTKRDGSRVQGPAMSFSAPFWIYEAGVATVNYEDDEDAALEHYDRLVQARRLAMGNTTAVLVH' A
#
# COMPACT_ATOMS: atom_id res chain seq x y z
N MET A 1 -8.77 19.15 13.80
CA MET A 1 -7.62 18.29 14.11
C MET A 1 -7.76 17.04 13.26
N SER A 2 -6.91 16.86 12.23
CA SER A 2 -6.79 15.55 11.59
C SER A 2 -6.15 14.62 12.61
N ALA A 3 -6.82 13.52 12.96
CA ALA A 3 -6.20 12.50 13.78
C ALA A 3 -4.92 12.03 13.07
N ALA A 4 -3.80 11.97 13.79
CA ALA A 4 -2.58 11.39 13.24
C ALA A 4 -2.84 9.91 12.95
N ILE A 5 -2.53 9.47 11.73
CA ILE A 5 -2.61 8.06 11.34
C ILE A 5 -1.71 7.25 12.26
N LYS A 6 -2.18 6.08 12.70
CA LYS A 6 -1.40 5.12 13.49
C LYS A 6 -1.46 3.73 12.86
N ALA A 7 -0.50 2.89 13.23
CA ALA A 7 -0.49 1.50 12.82
C ALA A 7 -1.80 0.80 13.28
N GLY A 8 -2.40 0.03 12.38
CA GLY A 8 -3.69 -0.61 12.58
C GLY A 8 -4.90 0.20 12.12
N ASP A 9 -4.73 1.49 11.78
CA ASP A 9 -5.83 2.28 11.23
C ASP A 9 -6.32 1.73 9.89
N ILE A 10 -7.63 1.80 9.66
CA ILE A 10 -8.27 1.26 8.46
C ILE A 10 -8.44 2.38 7.43
N LEU A 11 -7.96 2.12 6.22
CA LEU A 11 -8.19 2.94 5.05
C LEU A 11 -9.44 2.46 4.31
N THR A 12 -10.49 3.28 4.36
CA THR A 12 -11.72 3.10 3.61
C THR A 12 -11.80 4.06 2.44
N LYS A 13 -12.40 3.61 1.35
CA LYS A 13 -12.81 4.47 0.24
C LYS A 13 -13.96 5.38 0.68
N ARG A 14 -14.29 6.36 -0.17
CA ARG A 14 -15.40 7.29 0.07
C ARG A 14 -16.76 6.58 0.22
N ASP A 15 -16.95 5.45 -0.44
CA ASP A 15 -18.16 4.63 -0.32
C ASP A 15 -18.22 3.79 0.97
N GLY A 16 -17.22 3.91 1.86
CA GLY A 16 -17.10 3.15 3.11
C GLY A 16 -16.50 1.76 2.94
N SER A 17 -16.27 1.29 1.70
CA SER A 17 -15.62 0.00 1.47
C SER A 17 -14.13 0.04 1.79
N ARG A 18 -13.58 -1.06 2.31
CA ARG A 18 -12.16 -1.17 2.63
C ARG A 18 -11.32 -1.24 1.36
N VAL A 19 -10.17 -0.56 1.37
CA VAL A 19 -9.17 -0.70 0.31
C VAL A 19 -8.61 -2.12 0.34
N GLN A 20 -8.73 -2.85 -0.77
CA GLN A 20 -8.35 -4.27 -0.83
C GLN A 20 -6.90 -4.51 -1.26
N GLY A 21 -6.14 -3.46 -1.58
CA GLY A 21 -4.76 -3.59 -2.04
C GLY A 21 -3.77 -2.66 -1.39
N PRO A 22 -2.49 -2.77 -1.83
CA PRO A 22 -1.45 -1.87 -1.39
C PRO A 22 -1.87 -0.43 -1.66
N ALA A 23 -1.68 0.45 -0.69
CA ALA A 23 -1.83 1.88 -0.87
C ALA A 23 -0.73 2.61 -0.10
N MET A 24 -0.43 3.83 -0.52
CA MET A 24 0.54 4.72 0.11
C MET A 24 -0.08 6.11 0.27
N SER A 25 0.28 6.86 1.31
CA SER A 25 -0.09 8.28 1.39
C SER A 25 0.63 9.10 0.30
N PHE A 26 -0.02 10.17 -0.15
CA PHE A 26 0.52 11.05 -1.20
C PHE A 26 1.52 12.08 -0.68
N SER A 27 1.63 12.23 0.64
CA SER A 27 2.52 13.20 1.29
C SER A 27 2.98 12.67 2.64
N ALA A 28 4.09 13.22 3.13
CA ALA A 28 4.58 12.96 4.47
C ALA A 28 3.49 13.24 5.54
N PRO A 29 3.40 12.42 6.60
CA PRO A 29 4.17 11.18 6.79
C PRO A 29 3.78 10.07 5.80
N PHE A 30 4.77 9.41 5.17
CA PHE A 30 4.57 8.38 4.15
C PHE A 30 4.15 7.04 4.77
N TRP A 31 2.84 6.76 4.75
CA TRP A 31 2.26 5.54 5.30
C TRP A 31 2.02 4.50 4.22
N ILE A 32 2.37 3.25 4.52
CA ILE A 32 2.02 2.07 3.74
C ILE A 32 0.81 1.38 4.35
N TYR A 33 -0.12 1.00 3.48
CA TYR A 33 -1.33 0.29 3.82
C TYR A 33 -1.39 -1.05 3.10
N GLU A 34 -1.55 -2.13 3.86
CA GLU A 34 -1.71 -3.48 3.33
C GLU A 34 -3.14 -3.97 3.54
N ALA A 35 -3.81 -4.30 2.45
CA ALA A 35 -5.25 -4.61 2.46
C ALA A 35 -6.04 -3.54 3.23
N GLY A 36 -5.68 -2.26 3.07
CA GLY A 36 -6.37 -1.15 3.73
C GLY A 36 -6.15 -1.05 5.24
N VAL A 37 -5.08 -1.60 5.79
CA VAL A 37 -4.62 -1.35 7.17
C VAL A 37 -3.26 -0.70 7.15
N ALA A 38 -3.09 0.40 7.88
CA ALA A 38 -1.80 1.08 8.06
C ALA A 38 -0.81 0.15 8.77
N THR A 39 0.33 -0.14 8.13
CA THR A 39 1.35 -1.06 8.66
C THR A 39 2.64 -0.35 9.03
N VAL A 40 3.17 0.48 8.13
CA VAL A 40 4.49 1.12 8.29
C VAL A 40 4.41 2.61 7.98
N ASN A 41 5.13 3.41 8.78
CA ASN A 41 5.34 4.84 8.57
C ASN A 41 6.81 5.09 8.22
N TYR A 42 7.06 5.77 7.11
CA TYR A 42 8.39 6.19 6.65
C TYR A 42 8.70 7.66 6.93
N GLU A 43 7.81 8.36 7.66
CA GLU A 43 7.97 9.78 7.99
C GLU A 43 8.16 10.60 6.70
N ASP A 44 9.33 11.21 6.51
CA ASP A 44 9.64 12.05 5.36
C ASP A 44 10.45 11.32 4.26
N ASP A 45 10.73 10.01 4.42
CA ASP A 45 11.49 9.21 3.44
C ASP A 45 10.57 8.64 2.34
N GLU A 46 10.38 9.44 1.28
CA GLU A 46 9.55 9.07 0.12
C GLU A 46 10.14 7.87 -0.64
N ASP A 47 11.46 7.83 -0.83
CA ASP A 47 12.13 6.81 -1.64
C ASP A 47 11.97 5.42 -1.00
N ALA A 48 12.17 5.31 0.32
CA ALA A 48 11.97 4.06 1.04
C ALA A 48 10.49 3.62 1.06
N ALA A 49 9.56 4.56 1.13
CA ALA A 49 8.13 4.27 1.04
C ALA A 49 7.74 3.75 -0.34
N LEU A 50 8.25 4.38 -1.42
CA LEU A 50 8.04 3.95 -2.79
C LEU A 50 8.62 2.56 -3.04
N GLU A 51 9.85 2.29 -2.60
CA GLU A 51 10.47 0.97 -2.73
C GLU A 51 9.64 -0.13 -2.03
N HIS A 52 9.12 0.16 -0.84
CA HIS A 52 8.23 -0.78 -0.14
C HIS A 52 6.91 -0.96 -0.89
N TYR A 53 6.27 0.13 -1.32
CA TYR A 53 5.02 0.07 -2.08
C TYR A 53 5.18 -0.76 -3.37
N ASP A 54 6.26 -0.55 -4.13
CA ASP A 54 6.54 -1.29 -5.36
C ASP A 54 6.72 -2.79 -5.10
N ARG A 55 7.44 -3.17 -4.02
CA ARG A 55 7.56 -4.58 -3.61
C ARG A 55 6.19 -5.22 -3.32
N LEU A 56 5.29 -4.51 -2.63
CA LEU A 56 3.94 -5.00 -2.34
C LEU A 56 3.09 -5.15 -3.62
N VAL A 57 3.17 -4.19 -4.54
CA VAL A 57 2.49 -4.25 -5.83
C VAL A 57 2.98 -5.44 -6.65
N GLN A 58 4.30 -5.67 -6.71
CA GLN A 58 4.88 -6.81 -7.43
C GLN A 58 4.48 -8.14 -6.79
N ALA A 59 4.54 -8.26 -5.47
CA ALA A 59 4.11 -9.47 -4.76
C ALA A 59 2.63 -9.79 -5.04
N ARG A 60 1.76 -8.77 -5.03
CA ARG A 60 0.34 -8.94 -5.39
C ARG A 60 0.17 -9.35 -6.85
N ARG A 61 0.91 -8.75 -7.78
CA ARG A 61 0.86 -9.13 -9.20
C ARG A 61 1.27 -10.59 -9.39
N LEU A 62 2.32 -11.05 -8.72
CA LEU A 62 2.75 -12.45 -8.74
C LEU A 62 1.68 -13.39 -8.16
N ALA A 63 1.06 -13.01 -7.03
CA ALA A 63 0.00 -13.79 -6.39
C ALA A 63 -1.27 -13.91 -7.26
N MET A 64 -1.62 -12.86 -8.02
CA MET A 64 -2.72 -12.88 -8.99
C MET A 64 -2.32 -13.47 -10.34
N GLY A 65 -1.02 -13.51 -10.63
CA GLY A 65 -0.41 -13.83 -11.92
C GLY A 65 -0.07 -15.31 -12.15
N ASN A 66 -0.35 -16.21 -11.20
CA ASN A 66 -0.32 -17.66 -11.44
C ASN A 66 -1.47 -18.15 -12.36
N THR A 67 -2.01 -17.27 -13.20
CA THR A 67 -2.95 -17.59 -14.29
C THR A 67 -2.54 -16.97 -15.62
N THR A 68 -1.35 -16.34 -15.72
CA THR A 68 -0.79 -16.02 -17.04
C THR A 68 0.73 -16.02 -16.95
N ALA A 69 1.31 -17.18 -17.26
CA ALA A 69 2.69 -17.26 -17.71
C ALA A 69 2.87 -16.27 -18.87
N VAL A 70 3.49 -15.12 -18.60
CA VAL A 70 3.99 -14.28 -19.68
C VAL A 70 5.38 -14.82 -20.01
N LEU A 71 5.35 -15.76 -20.95
CA LEU A 71 6.46 -16.14 -21.79
C LEU A 71 6.98 -14.86 -22.47
N VAL A 72 8.19 -14.42 -22.12
CA VAL A 72 8.95 -13.48 -22.94
C VAL A 72 10.32 -14.11 -23.16
N HIS A 73 10.51 -14.47 -24.44
CA HIS A 73 11.65 -15.01 -25.18
C HIS A 73 12.92 -15.45 -24.45
#